data_AF-A0A418FVC5-F1
#
_entry.id   AF-A0A418FVC5-F1
#
_cell.length_a   1.000
_cell.length_b   1.000
_cell.length_c   1.000
_cell.angle_alpha   90.00
_cell.angle_beta   90.00
_cell.angle_gamma   90.00
#
_symmetry.space_group_name_H-M   'P 1'
#
loop_
_entity.id
_entity.type
_entity.pdbx_description
1 polymer ?
#
loop_
_entity_poly.entity_id
_entity_poly.type
_entity_poly.pdbx_seq_one_letter_code
_entity_poly.pdbx_strand_id
1 'polypeptide(L)'
;VDTDALVAKAYAVDLKHSKVDRIVRDVDRRRELEAAGAIHYRAITYDTSLLLHYCARGVRVAVDQVSVSLSGFNDFLSDCRLIDESSERCKASDMDNVFVAANLEVTEEAKQQDNPDRSLTRFEFLECVFRIAINKYCNCKPVECESPALALHRIMDEHLMPMVPPDPNDFRTSYLYKEEISDCFLEYVVLVSCSIKQPYIPIH
;
A
#
# COMPACT_ATOMS: atom_id res chain seq x y z
N VAL A 1 -12.39 -13.28 0.30
CA VAL A 1 -12.25 -12.12 -0.61
C VAL A 1 -13.00 -10.98 0.02
N ASP A 2 -12.34 -9.86 0.25
CA ASP A 2 -12.97 -8.70 0.88
C ASP A 2 -13.82 -7.92 -0.11
N THR A 3 -15.02 -7.58 0.33
CA THR A 3 -16.04 -6.93 -0.50
C THR A 3 -15.68 -5.46 -0.74
N ASP A 4 -16.15 -4.88 -1.84
CA ASP A 4 -15.96 -3.46 -2.13
C ASP A 4 -16.50 -2.56 -1.02
N ALA A 5 -17.57 -2.99 -0.35
CA ALA A 5 -18.13 -2.28 0.81
C ALA A 5 -17.16 -2.24 1.99
N LEU A 6 -16.43 -3.32 2.26
CA LEU A 6 -15.42 -3.36 3.32
C LEU A 6 -14.23 -2.46 2.99
N VAL A 7 -13.77 -2.50 1.74
CA VAL A 7 -12.68 -1.66 1.24
C VAL A 7 -13.06 -0.18 1.30
N ALA A 8 -14.25 0.20 0.87
CA ALA A 8 -14.74 1.58 0.97
C ALA A 8 -14.81 2.07 2.43
N LYS A 9 -15.23 1.20 3.35
CA LYS A 9 -15.24 1.51 4.79
C LYS A 9 -13.83 1.69 5.35
N ALA A 10 -12.88 0.84 4.94
CA ALA A 10 -11.48 0.96 5.32
C ALA A 10 -10.88 2.28 4.80
N TYR A 11 -11.16 2.63 3.55
CA TYR A 11 -10.71 3.90 2.96
C TYR A 11 -11.23 5.12 3.73
N ALA A 12 -12.52 5.12 4.08
CA ALA A 12 -13.12 6.21 4.84
C ALA A 12 -12.48 6.37 6.24
N VAL A 13 -12.12 5.26 6.89
CA VAL A 13 -11.41 5.27 8.18
C VAL A 13 -10.01 5.85 8.00
N ASP A 14 -9.26 5.38 7.01
CA ASP A 14 -7.89 5.85 6.75
C ASP A 14 -7.87 7.34 6.40
N LEU A 15 -8.79 7.80 5.54
CA LEU A 15 -8.91 9.23 5.21
C LEU A 15 -9.14 10.09 6.45
N LYS A 16 -9.95 9.62 7.41
CA LYS A 16 -10.21 10.34 8.67
C LYS A 16 -8.96 10.48 9.54
N HIS A 17 -8.04 9.51 9.46
CA HIS A 17 -6.78 9.53 10.21
C HIS A 17 -5.67 10.23 9.43
N SER A 18 -5.83 10.35 8.12
CA SER A 18 -4.92 11.07 7.25
C SER A 18 -4.99 12.59 7.47
N LYS A 19 -3.92 13.26 7.07
CA LYS A 19 -3.75 14.71 7.09
C LYS A 19 -4.08 15.34 5.73
N VAL A 20 -5.01 14.74 4.97
CA VAL A 20 -5.34 15.14 3.60
C VAL A 20 -5.82 16.61 3.51
N ASP A 21 -6.48 17.11 4.55
CA ASP A 21 -6.88 18.52 4.70
C ASP A 21 -5.68 19.48 4.77
N ARG A 22 -4.55 19.01 5.32
CA ARG A 22 -3.28 19.77 5.37
C ARG A 22 -2.50 19.68 4.07
N ILE A 23 -2.70 18.61 3.29
CA ILE A 23 -2.09 18.42 1.96
C ILE A 23 -2.81 19.31 0.94
N VAL A 24 -4.15 19.28 0.90
CA VAL A 24 -4.98 20.05 -0.02
C VAL A 24 -5.99 20.89 0.78
N ARG A 25 -5.72 22.20 0.85
CA ARG A 25 -6.54 23.16 1.60
C ARG A 25 -7.89 23.45 0.93
N ASP A 26 -7.87 23.52 -0.40
CA ASP A 26 -9.08 23.75 -1.19
C ASP A 26 -10.02 22.55 -1.09
N VAL A 27 -11.28 22.82 -0.72
CA VAL A 27 -12.24 21.76 -0.36
C VAL A 27 -12.69 20.96 -1.57
N ASP A 28 -12.91 21.63 -2.70
CA ASP A 28 -13.40 20.97 -3.92
C ASP A 28 -12.31 20.08 -4.53
N ARG A 29 -11.08 20.60 -4.66
CA ARG A 29 -9.92 19.82 -5.10
C ARG A 29 -9.59 18.67 -4.16
N ARG A 30 -9.78 18.85 -2.85
CA ARG A 30 -9.59 17.77 -1.88
C ARG A 30 -10.63 16.67 -2.08
N ARG A 31 -11.90 17.03 -2.26
CA ARG A 31 -12.97 16.06 -2.53
C ARG A 31 -12.71 15.25 -3.80
N GLU A 32 -12.19 15.89 -4.85
CA GLU A 32 -11.75 15.21 -6.07
C GLU A 32 -10.59 14.23 -5.80
N LEU A 33 -9.59 14.64 -5.01
CA LEU A 33 -8.49 13.75 -4.61
C LEU A 33 -8.98 12.55 -3.80
N GLU A 34 -9.92 12.76 -2.87
CA GLU A 34 -10.54 11.68 -2.10
C GLU A 34 -11.31 10.71 -3.00
N ALA A 35 -12.02 11.20 -4.01
CA ALA A 35 -12.69 10.33 -4.98
C ALA A 35 -11.68 9.52 -5.81
N ALA A 36 -10.60 10.15 -6.28
CA ALA A 36 -9.51 9.48 -6.99
C ALA A 36 -8.79 8.45 -6.11
N GLY A 37 -8.57 8.79 -4.84
CA GLY A 37 -7.98 7.89 -3.85
C GLY A 37 -8.84 6.65 -3.61
N ALA A 38 -10.16 6.78 -3.57
CA ALA A 38 -11.07 5.63 -3.43
C ALA A 38 -10.91 4.61 -4.58
N ILE A 39 -10.73 5.09 -5.81
CA ILE A 39 -10.52 4.25 -7.01
C ILE A 39 -9.23 3.43 -6.86
N HIS A 40 -8.16 4.08 -6.41
CA HIS A 40 -6.82 3.48 -6.34
C HIS A 40 -6.51 2.79 -5.01
N TYR A 41 -7.38 2.91 -4.01
CA TYR A 41 -7.12 2.49 -2.64
C TYR A 41 -6.75 1.01 -2.53
N ARG A 42 -7.38 0.14 -3.33
CA ARG A 42 -7.03 -1.29 -3.36
C ARG A 42 -5.59 -1.50 -3.79
N ALA A 43 -5.19 -0.95 -4.92
CA ALA A 43 -3.83 -1.08 -5.45
C ALA A 43 -2.77 -0.51 -4.49
N ILE A 44 -3.08 0.60 -3.81
CA ILE A 44 -2.14 1.26 -2.89
C ILE A 44 -2.02 0.50 -1.56
N THR A 45 -3.13 0.03 -0.98
CA THR A 45 -3.17 -0.40 0.43
C THR A 45 -3.79 -1.76 0.73
N TYR A 46 -4.47 -2.41 -0.23
CA TYR A 46 -5.30 -3.60 0.00
C TYR A 46 -4.86 -4.85 -0.76
N ASP A 47 -5.00 -6.03 -0.13
CA ASP A 47 -4.94 -7.40 -0.72
C ASP A 47 -3.92 -7.62 -1.85
N THR A 48 -2.63 -7.67 -1.50
CA THR A 48 -1.43 -7.67 -2.38
C THR A 48 -1.00 -6.35 -2.99
N SER A 49 -1.52 -5.26 -2.45
CA SER A 49 -1.04 -3.91 -2.70
C SER A 49 0.46 -3.67 -2.53
N LEU A 50 0.87 -2.51 -3.05
CA LEU A 50 2.17 -1.90 -2.82
C LEU A 50 2.52 -1.86 -1.33
N LEU A 51 1.58 -1.47 -0.45
CA LEU A 51 1.81 -1.46 1.00
C LEU A 51 2.29 -2.83 1.49
N LEU A 52 1.54 -3.91 1.24
CA LEU A 52 1.89 -5.24 1.73
C LEU A 52 3.21 -5.74 1.13
N HIS A 53 3.45 -5.41 -0.14
CA HIS A 53 4.69 -5.73 -0.83
C HIS A 53 5.91 -5.10 -0.13
N TYR A 54 5.87 -3.81 0.16
CA TYR A 54 7.00 -3.11 0.79
C TYR A 54 7.06 -3.25 2.31
N CYS A 55 5.94 -3.56 2.99
CA CYS A 55 5.94 -4.02 4.38
C CYS A 55 6.80 -5.28 4.55
N ALA A 56 6.72 -6.22 3.60
CA ALA A 56 7.43 -7.49 3.68
C ALA A 56 8.95 -7.39 3.43
N ARG A 57 9.41 -6.28 2.85
CA ARG A 57 10.84 -6.04 2.51
C ARG A 57 11.61 -5.35 3.63
N GLY A 58 10.91 -4.77 4.61
CA GLY A 58 11.49 -4.20 5.81
C GLY A 58 11.82 -5.25 6.88
N VAL A 59 12.50 -4.81 7.94
CA VAL A 59 12.66 -5.62 9.17
C VAL A 59 11.29 -5.76 9.82
N ARG A 60 10.78 -6.99 9.93
CA ARG A 60 9.51 -7.26 10.63
C ARG A 60 9.73 -7.08 12.14
N VAL A 61 9.14 -6.04 12.70
CA VAL A 61 9.28 -5.72 14.12
C VAL A 61 8.22 -6.45 14.96
N ALA A 62 7.04 -6.70 14.39
CA ALA A 62 5.99 -7.52 15.00
C ALA A 62 5.25 -8.34 13.92
N VAL A 63 4.80 -9.54 14.28
CA VAL A 63 4.15 -10.49 13.34
C VAL A 63 2.83 -9.95 12.78
N ASP A 64 2.15 -9.08 13.52
CA ASP A 64 0.79 -8.60 13.21
C ASP A 64 0.71 -7.12 12.79
N GLN A 65 1.84 -6.41 12.68
CA GLN A 65 1.84 -5.00 12.31
C GLN A 65 2.13 -4.82 10.81
N VAL A 66 1.15 -4.30 10.07
CA VAL A 66 1.31 -3.89 8.67
C VAL A 66 1.78 -2.44 8.63
N SER A 67 3.10 -2.26 8.62
CA SER A 67 3.74 -0.94 8.47
C SER A 67 4.97 -1.00 7.56
N VAL A 68 5.30 0.13 6.93
CA VAL A 68 6.44 0.26 6.01
C VAL A 68 7.55 1.02 6.72
N SER A 69 8.68 0.36 6.95
CA SER A 69 9.89 1.01 7.48
C SER A 69 10.47 2.00 6.48
N LEU A 70 11.39 2.87 6.91
CA LEU A 70 12.12 3.76 6.01
C LEU A 70 12.85 2.98 4.90
N SER A 71 13.43 1.81 5.20
CA SER A 71 14.07 0.97 4.19
C SER A 71 13.07 0.45 3.15
N GLY A 72 11.91 -0.05 3.58
CA GLY A 72 10.85 -0.49 2.65
C GLY A 72 10.28 0.67 1.82
N PHE A 73 10.22 1.88 2.39
CA PHE A 73 9.84 3.07 1.65
C PHE A 73 10.89 3.45 0.60
N ASN A 74 12.18 3.36 0.90
CA ASN A 74 13.25 3.60 -0.07
C ASN A 74 13.22 2.59 -1.22
N ASP A 75 12.97 1.31 -0.92
CA ASP A 75 12.74 0.29 -1.96
C ASP A 75 11.55 0.69 -2.85
N PHE A 76 10.43 1.12 -2.25
CA PHE A 76 9.27 1.62 -3.00
C PHE A 76 9.59 2.79 -3.93
N LEU A 77 10.34 3.79 -3.45
CA LEU A 77 10.74 4.94 -4.25
C LEU A 77 11.63 4.54 -5.44
N SER A 78 12.56 3.61 -5.19
CA SER A 78 13.52 3.12 -6.18
C SER A 78 12.82 2.26 -7.25
N ASP A 79 12.09 1.24 -6.82
CA ASP A 79 11.41 0.28 -7.69
C ASP A 79 10.38 0.99 -8.58
N CYS A 80 9.60 1.91 -8.01
CA CYS A 80 8.61 2.71 -8.76
C CYS A 80 9.22 3.90 -9.53
N ARG A 81 10.54 4.15 -9.41
CA ARG A 81 11.27 5.25 -10.08
C ARG A 81 10.64 6.63 -9.84
N LEU A 82 10.33 6.92 -8.59
CA LEU A 82 9.60 8.13 -8.19
C LEU A 82 10.49 9.36 -8.05
N ILE A 83 11.76 9.14 -7.67
CA ILE A 83 12.76 10.20 -7.50
C ILE A 83 13.12 10.82 -8.84
N ASP A 84 13.11 12.15 -8.88
CA ASP A 84 13.58 12.94 -9.99
C ASP A 84 14.55 14.01 -9.48
N GLU A 85 15.85 13.77 -9.66
CA GLU A 85 16.93 14.65 -9.20
C GLU A 85 16.94 16.02 -9.92
N SER A 86 16.26 16.13 -11.06
CA SER A 86 16.10 17.40 -11.77
C SER A 86 14.94 18.24 -11.23
N SER A 87 14.00 17.62 -10.50
CA SER A 87 12.81 18.28 -9.96
C SER A 87 13.14 19.18 -8.76
N GLU A 88 12.48 20.33 -8.62
CA GLU A 88 12.61 21.18 -7.42
C GLU A 88 11.94 20.59 -6.17
N ARG A 89 11.09 19.58 -6.32
CA ARG A 89 10.17 19.10 -5.26
C ARG A 89 10.08 17.58 -5.16
N CYS A 90 10.85 16.85 -5.96
CA CYS A 90 10.76 15.40 -6.08
C CYS A 90 12.11 14.69 -6.02
N LYS A 91 13.13 15.29 -5.40
CA LYS A 91 14.46 14.67 -5.21
C LYS A 91 14.45 13.71 -4.02
N ALA A 92 15.54 12.96 -3.83
CA ALA A 92 15.69 12.09 -2.67
C ALA A 92 15.42 12.81 -1.32
N SER A 93 15.98 14.00 -1.13
CA SER A 93 15.74 14.80 0.09
C SER A 93 14.29 15.24 0.26
N ASP A 94 13.55 15.45 -0.83
CA ASP A 94 12.13 15.75 -0.76
C ASP A 94 11.31 14.51 -0.35
N MET A 95 11.74 13.32 -0.77
CA MET A 95 11.10 12.07 -0.35
C MET A 95 11.31 11.78 1.14
N ASP A 96 12.48 12.10 1.69
CA ASP A 96 12.72 12.04 3.15
C ASP A 96 11.75 12.96 3.90
N ASN A 97 11.55 14.19 3.38
CA ASN A 97 10.59 15.13 3.95
C ASN A 97 9.14 14.61 3.85
N VAL A 98 8.79 13.92 2.75
CA VAL A 98 7.48 13.27 2.62
C VAL A 98 7.29 12.20 3.68
N PHE A 99 8.27 11.32 3.88
CA PHE A 99 8.21 10.26 4.90
C PHE A 99 8.02 10.85 6.30
N VAL A 100 8.86 11.82 6.67
CA VAL A 100 8.79 12.50 7.97
C VAL A 100 7.45 13.23 8.16
N ALA A 101 6.95 13.90 7.13
CA ALA A 101 5.69 14.64 7.22
C ALA A 101 4.48 13.72 7.36
N ALA A 102 4.48 12.56 6.68
CA ALA A 102 3.42 11.58 6.80
C ALA A 102 3.43 10.92 8.19
N ASN A 103 4.61 10.58 8.71
CA ASN A 103 4.79 9.91 10.00
C ASN A 103 4.68 10.83 11.24
N LEU A 104 4.47 12.13 11.03
CA LEU A 104 4.37 13.09 12.13
C LEU A 104 3.07 12.89 12.92
N GLU A 105 3.17 12.57 14.21
CA GLU A 105 2.01 12.47 15.10
C GLU A 105 1.49 13.84 15.51
N VAL A 106 0.25 14.14 15.12
CA VAL A 106 -0.36 15.47 15.27
C VAL A 106 -1.36 15.57 16.41
N THR A 107 -1.85 14.44 16.93
CA THR A 107 -2.77 14.40 18.07
C THR A 107 -2.04 13.94 19.34
N GLU A 108 -2.54 14.35 20.50
CA GLU A 108 -1.95 13.95 21.78
C GLU A 108 -2.10 12.44 22.02
N GLU A 109 -3.20 11.85 21.54
CA GLU A 109 -3.44 10.40 21.59
C GLU A 109 -2.40 9.62 20.77
N ALA A 110 -2.03 10.14 19.59
CA ALA A 110 -1.07 9.47 18.73
C ALA A 110 0.38 9.65 19.22
N LYS A 111 0.70 10.80 19.83
CA LYS A 111 1.99 11.02 20.51
C LYS A 111 2.21 10.07 21.70
N GLN A 112 1.14 9.63 22.35
CA GLN A 112 1.19 8.70 23.49
C GLN A 112 1.36 7.23 23.06
N GLN A 113 1.17 6.89 21.79
CA GLN A 113 1.21 5.51 21.30
C GLN A 113 2.62 4.95 21.02
N ASP A 114 3.68 5.72 21.29
CA ASP A 114 5.10 5.30 21.23
C ASP A 114 5.39 4.35 20.05
N ASN A 115 5.31 4.85 18.80
CA ASN A 115 5.69 4.10 17.59
C ASN A 115 7.23 4.04 17.51
N PRO A 116 7.88 2.95 17.97
CA PRO A 116 9.33 2.97 18.27
C PRO A 116 10.19 3.11 17.00
N ASP A 117 9.65 2.69 15.84
CA ASP A 117 10.38 2.61 14.58
C ASP A 117 10.03 3.71 13.58
N ARG A 118 9.10 4.61 13.89
CA ARG A 118 8.62 5.64 12.96
C ARG A 118 8.25 5.07 11.58
N SER A 119 7.70 3.86 11.59
CA SER A 119 7.24 3.17 10.38
C SER A 119 5.89 3.70 9.94
N LEU A 120 5.65 3.75 8.63
CA LEU A 120 4.41 4.23 8.05
C LEU A 120 3.32 3.18 8.23
N THR A 121 2.25 3.55 8.92
CA THR A 121 1.00 2.80 8.91
C THR A 121 0.28 2.96 7.56
N ARG A 122 -0.81 2.20 7.36
CA ARG A 122 -1.56 2.18 6.10
C ARG A 122 -2.00 3.57 5.60
N PHE A 123 -2.55 4.40 6.49
CA PHE A 123 -3.02 5.74 6.11
C PHE A 123 -1.85 6.70 5.85
N GLU A 124 -0.71 6.53 6.53
CA GLU A 124 0.49 7.36 6.30
C GLU A 124 1.17 7.01 4.98
N PHE A 125 1.19 5.73 4.60
CA PHE A 125 1.67 5.32 3.28
C PHE A 125 0.78 5.88 2.16
N LEU A 126 -0.55 5.87 2.33
CA LEU A 126 -1.48 6.51 1.41
C LEU A 126 -1.21 8.03 1.30
N GLU A 127 -0.95 8.70 2.43
CA GLU A 127 -0.54 10.12 2.42
C GLU A 127 0.75 10.35 1.63
N CYS A 128 1.76 9.49 1.79
CA CYS A 128 3.00 9.58 1.03
C CYS A 128 2.70 9.57 -0.46
N VAL A 129 1.86 8.65 -0.95
CA VAL A 129 1.47 8.58 -2.37
C VAL A 129 0.82 9.88 -2.83
N PHE A 130 -0.13 10.45 -2.06
CA PHE A 130 -0.76 11.73 -2.40
C PHE A 130 0.24 12.88 -2.47
N ARG A 131 1.15 12.98 -1.47
CA ARG A 131 2.17 14.02 -1.43
C ARG A 131 3.14 13.93 -2.60
N ILE A 132 3.60 12.71 -2.93
CA ILE A 132 4.51 12.49 -4.06
C ILE A 132 3.82 12.86 -5.37
N ALA A 133 2.59 12.43 -5.60
CA ALA A 133 1.82 12.78 -6.80
C ALA A 133 1.73 14.29 -6.99
N ILE A 134 1.30 15.00 -5.94
CA ILE A 134 1.14 16.46 -5.97
C ILE A 134 2.49 17.15 -6.17
N ASN A 135 3.55 16.70 -5.50
CA ASN A 135 4.88 17.29 -5.66
C ASN A 135 5.45 17.08 -7.07
N LYS A 136 5.26 15.88 -7.62
CA LYS A 136 5.80 15.50 -8.93
C LYS A 136 5.10 16.21 -10.08
N TYR A 137 3.78 16.42 -9.99
CA TYR A 137 2.99 16.90 -11.14
C TYR A 137 2.26 18.24 -10.94
N CYS A 138 1.90 18.62 -9.70
CA CYS A 138 1.18 19.89 -9.44
C CYS A 138 2.11 21.02 -8.98
N ASN A 139 3.10 20.69 -8.15
CA ASN A 139 4.02 21.68 -7.58
C ASN A 139 5.35 21.78 -8.34
N CYS A 140 5.50 21.03 -9.43
CA CYS A 140 6.66 21.09 -10.31
C CYS A 140 6.62 22.34 -11.22
N LYS A 141 7.73 22.58 -11.92
CA LYS A 141 7.85 23.66 -12.90
C LYS A 141 8.48 23.10 -14.19
N PRO A 142 7.82 23.23 -15.35
CA PRO A 142 6.44 23.71 -15.52
C PRO A 142 5.43 22.79 -14.81
N VAL A 143 4.27 23.34 -14.43
CA VAL A 143 3.19 22.54 -13.83
C VAL A 143 2.65 21.58 -14.89
N GLU A 144 2.51 20.30 -14.54
CA GLU A 144 2.08 19.26 -15.48
C GLU A 144 0.65 18.76 -15.24
N CYS A 145 0.12 18.90 -14.03
CA CYS A 145 -1.25 18.55 -13.69
C CYS A 145 -1.96 19.72 -12.99
N GLU A 146 -3.18 20.01 -13.43
CA GLU A 146 -3.95 21.15 -12.92
C GLU A 146 -4.60 20.87 -11.56
N SER A 147 -4.83 19.59 -11.21
CA SER A 147 -5.45 19.18 -9.95
C SER A 147 -4.73 18.00 -9.27
N PRO A 148 -4.78 17.91 -7.93
CA PRO A 148 -4.26 16.77 -7.18
C PRO A 148 -4.83 15.41 -7.60
N ALA A 149 -6.11 15.36 -7.98
CA ALA A 149 -6.75 14.14 -8.44
C ALA A 149 -6.12 13.63 -9.75
N LEU A 150 -5.90 14.53 -10.72
CA LEU A 150 -5.22 14.17 -11.98
C LEU A 150 -3.79 13.70 -11.73
N ALA A 151 -3.07 14.34 -10.81
CA ALA A 151 -1.73 13.91 -10.43
C ALA A 151 -1.73 12.50 -9.82
N LEU A 152 -2.72 12.16 -9.00
CA LEU A 152 -2.85 10.82 -8.44
C LEU A 152 -3.16 9.78 -9.52
N HIS A 153 -4.08 10.05 -10.45
CA HIS A 153 -4.31 9.15 -11.58
C HIS A 153 -3.03 8.93 -12.38
N ARG A 154 -2.30 10.00 -12.69
CA ARG A 154 -1.08 9.93 -13.48
C ARG A 154 0.04 9.14 -12.81
N ILE A 155 0.32 9.38 -11.52
CA ILE A 155 1.36 8.60 -10.82
C ILE A 155 0.98 7.11 -10.75
N MET A 156 -0.31 6.82 -10.60
CA MET A 156 -0.81 5.44 -10.56
C MET A 156 -0.55 4.76 -11.90
N ASP A 157 -0.94 5.38 -13.01
CA ASP A 157 -0.82 4.79 -14.34
C ASP A 157 0.65 4.67 -14.79
N GLU A 158 1.47 5.70 -14.56
CA GLU A 158 2.85 5.75 -15.06
C GLU A 158 3.83 4.91 -14.22
N HIS A 159 3.65 4.87 -12.90
CA HIS A 159 4.66 4.36 -11.97
C HIS A 159 4.17 3.23 -11.07
N LEU A 160 2.96 3.31 -10.54
CA LEU A 160 2.55 2.43 -9.43
C LEU A 160 1.81 1.17 -9.88
N MET A 161 0.87 1.29 -10.82
CA MET A 161 0.10 0.16 -11.36
C MET A 161 0.98 -0.96 -11.94
N PRO A 162 2.06 -0.67 -12.70
CA PRO A 162 2.96 -1.72 -13.18
C PRO A 162 3.67 -2.50 -12.07
N MET A 163 3.72 -1.94 -10.86
CA MET A 163 4.42 -2.50 -9.70
C MET A 163 3.47 -3.21 -8.73
N VAL A 164 2.15 -3.16 -8.97
CA VAL A 164 1.17 -3.87 -8.15
C VAL A 164 1.31 -5.37 -8.42
N PRO A 165 1.61 -6.19 -7.39
CA PRO A 165 1.63 -7.64 -7.52
C PRO A 165 0.29 -8.20 -8.05
N PRO A 166 0.32 -9.30 -8.82
CA PRO A 166 -0.90 -9.99 -9.23
C PRO A 166 -1.65 -10.56 -8.02
N ASP A 167 -2.97 -10.69 -8.11
CA ASP A 167 -3.79 -11.23 -7.02
C ASP A 167 -3.38 -12.70 -6.77
N PRO A 168 -2.96 -13.08 -5.56
CA PRO A 168 -2.55 -14.44 -5.22
C PRO A 168 -3.73 -15.43 -5.29
N ASN A 169 -4.96 -14.92 -5.26
CA ASN A 169 -6.15 -15.71 -5.49
C ASN A 169 -6.44 -15.93 -6.98
N ASP A 170 -5.81 -15.22 -7.93
CA ASP A 170 -6.02 -15.46 -9.36
C ASP A 170 -5.70 -16.91 -9.72
N PHE A 171 -4.63 -17.47 -9.17
CA PHE A 171 -4.33 -18.89 -9.35
C PHE A 171 -5.46 -19.78 -8.80
N ARG A 172 -5.94 -19.45 -7.59
CA ARG A 172 -6.97 -20.23 -6.92
C ARG A 172 -8.29 -20.19 -7.68
N THR A 173 -8.77 -19.01 -8.04
CA THR A 173 -10.06 -18.81 -8.71
C THR A 173 -10.02 -19.26 -10.17
N SER A 174 -8.94 -18.96 -10.88
CA SER A 174 -8.85 -19.22 -12.33
C SER A 174 -8.39 -20.64 -12.66
N TYR A 175 -7.75 -21.35 -11.72
CA TYR A 175 -7.19 -22.67 -11.99
C TYR A 175 -7.58 -23.71 -10.95
N LEU A 176 -7.41 -23.45 -9.64
CA LEU A 176 -7.63 -24.46 -8.60
C LEU A 176 -9.10 -24.78 -8.31
N TYR A 177 -9.96 -23.74 -8.23
CA TYR A 177 -11.37 -23.84 -7.87
C TYR A 177 -12.27 -24.10 -9.08
N LYS A 178 -11.78 -24.92 -10.01
CA LYS A 178 -12.56 -25.44 -11.13
C LYS A 178 -13.04 -26.85 -10.79
N GLU A 179 -14.27 -27.17 -11.15
CA GLU A 179 -14.88 -28.49 -10.88
C GLU A 179 -14.00 -29.64 -11.40
N GLU A 180 -13.53 -29.51 -12.64
CA GLU A 180 -12.61 -30.46 -13.30
C GLU A 180 -11.31 -30.73 -12.51
N ILE A 181 -10.82 -29.71 -11.79
CA ILE A 181 -9.58 -29.78 -10.99
C ILE A 181 -9.89 -30.28 -9.57
N SER A 182 -11.04 -29.92 -9.01
CA SER A 182 -11.52 -30.38 -7.71
C SER A 182 -11.65 -31.91 -7.68
N ASP A 183 -12.22 -32.50 -8.73
CA ASP A 183 -12.41 -33.95 -8.83
C ASP A 183 -11.08 -34.71 -8.88
N CYS A 184 -10.10 -34.17 -9.61
CA CYS A 184 -8.74 -34.71 -9.63
C CYS A 184 -8.08 -34.60 -8.25
N PHE A 185 -8.21 -33.45 -7.56
CA PHE A 185 -7.61 -33.26 -6.23
C PHE A 185 -8.23 -34.18 -5.18
N LEU A 186 -9.54 -34.43 -5.21
CA LEU A 186 -10.21 -35.33 -4.26
C LEU A 186 -9.66 -36.77 -4.32
N GLU A 187 -9.26 -37.23 -5.50
CA GLU A 187 -8.66 -38.55 -5.69
C GLU A 187 -7.27 -38.67 -5.02
N TYR A 188 -6.50 -37.57 -4.97
CA TYR A 188 -5.15 -37.52 -4.37
C TYR A 188 -5.10 -36.97 -2.93
N VAL A 189 -6.11 -36.24 -2.46
CA VAL A 189 -6.17 -35.73 -1.07
C VAL A 189 -6.22 -36.87 -0.05
N VAL A 190 -6.78 -38.03 -0.42
CA VAL A 190 -6.72 -39.26 0.39
C VAL A 190 -5.26 -39.70 0.61
N LEU A 191 -4.40 -39.60 -0.42
CA LEU A 191 -2.99 -39.96 -0.33
C LEU A 191 -2.19 -38.97 0.54
N VAL A 192 -2.42 -37.66 0.38
CA VAL A 192 -1.72 -36.63 1.17
C VAL A 192 -2.10 -36.69 2.66
N SER A 193 -3.36 -37.01 2.97
CA SER A 193 -3.84 -37.18 4.35
C SER A 193 -3.25 -38.40 5.05
N CYS A 194 -2.91 -39.45 4.30
CA CYS A 194 -2.25 -40.65 4.82
C CYS A 194 -0.78 -40.40 5.16
N SER A 195 -0.07 -39.53 4.42
CA SER A 195 1.34 -39.22 4.68
C SER A 195 1.56 -38.31 5.90
N ILE A 196 0.56 -37.52 6.31
CA ILE A 196 0.66 -36.62 7.48
C ILE A 196 0.44 -37.37 8.80
N LYS A 197 -0.08 -38.61 8.76
CA LYS A 197 -0.29 -39.47 9.93
C LYS A 197 0.85 -40.48 10.16
N GLN A 198 2.11 -40.11 9.94
CA GLN A 198 3.19 -40.93 10.50
C GLN A 198 3.32 -40.67 12.01
N PRO A 199 3.19 -41.68 12.88
CA PRO A 199 3.39 -41.52 14.32
C PRO A 199 4.87 -41.22 14.61
N TYR A 200 5.10 -40.33 15.58
CA TYR A 200 6.40 -40.13 16.22
C TYR A 200 7.05 -41.48 16.56
N ILE A 201 8.22 -41.77 15.99
CA ILE A 201 9.10 -42.85 16.44
C ILE A 201 9.97 -42.25 17.55
N PRO A 202 9.83 -42.69 18.82
CA PRO A 202 10.72 -42.24 19.88
C PRO A 202 12.10 -42.86 19.66
N ILE A 203 13.11 -42.02 19.61
CA ILE A 203 14.52 -42.42 19.53
C ILE A 203 14.92 -42.85 20.95
N HIS A 204 15.34 -44.11 21.09
CA HIS A 204 15.86 -44.70 22.34
C HIS A 204 17.25 -44.17 22.70
#